data_AF-X0X7F4-F1
#
_entry.id   AF-X0X7F4-F1
#
_cell.length_a   1.000
_cell.length_b   1.000
_cell.length_c   1.000
_cell.angle_alpha   90.00
_cell.angle_beta   90.00
_cell.angle_gamma   90.00
#
_symmetry.space_group_name_H-M   'P 1'
#
loop_
_entity.id
_entity.type
_entity.pdbx_description
1 polymer ?
#
loop_
_entity_poly.entity_id
_entity_poly.type
_entity_poly.pdbx_seq_one_letter_code
_entity_poly.pdbx_strand_id
1 'polypeptide(L)'
;MITKARLVRFVIPVGVSAIVVVLTLLLLYNEPLRRAILEPVTWMINDIRRSLGALPQALLWAIGLLIGSVVLVVSWKRVLSGFRSKPEHPRWSAVRPCNANAIASLARDLDRSRKRHVSRVRIVRELSILAVRLIAQREGLSLEEARTLLNSGQWPDDPRVRRFFASRRDGQRGVPRQSFLEAVAYTLAH
;
A
#
# COMPACT_ATOMS: atom_id res chain seq x y z
N MET A 1 -1.91 18.04 6.14
CA MET A 1 -1.82 17.66 4.71
C MET A 1 -2.29 16.22 4.52
N ILE A 2 -3.60 16.05 4.38
CA ILE A 2 -4.23 14.80 3.93
C ILE A 2 -3.86 14.64 2.45
N THR A 3 -3.21 13.53 2.10
CA THR A 3 -2.82 13.27 0.71
C THR A 3 -4.08 13.11 -0.14
N LYS A 4 -4.18 13.86 -1.25
CA LYS A 4 -5.34 13.86 -2.17
C LYS A 4 -5.86 12.45 -2.49
N ALA A 5 -4.95 11.47 -2.59
CA ALA A 5 -5.27 10.06 -2.83
C ALA A 5 -6.07 9.35 -1.71
N ARG A 6 -5.92 9.74 -0.43
CA ARG A 6 -6.77 9.21 0.65
C ARG A 6 -8.15 9.84 0.61
N LEU A 7 -8.23 11.14 0.29
CA LEU A 7 -9.51 11.84 0.19
C LEU A 7 -10.38 11.22 -0.90
N VAL A 8 -9.82 10.97 -2.09
CA VAL A 8 -10.55 10.36 -3.22
C VAL A 8 -11.10 8.97 -2.87
N ARG A 9 -10.34 8.15 -2.12
CA ARG A 9 -10.79 6.81 -1.71
C ARG A 9 -11.98 6.80 -0.76
N PHE A 10 -12.19 7.86 0.02
CA PHE A 10 -13.35 7.99 0.90
C PHE A 10 -14.49 8.75 0.23
N VAL A 11 -14.19 9.74 -0.60
CA VAL A 11 -15.22 10.56 -1.28
C VAL A 11 -16.00 9.74 -2.31
N ILE A 12 -15.35 8.83 -3.04
CA ILE A 12 -16.04 8.00 -4.04
C ILE A 12 -17.13 7.10 -3.40
N PRO A 13 -16.84 6.23 -2.41
CA PRO A 13 -17.88 5.36 -1.85
C PRO A 13 -18.97 6.17 -1.12
N VAL A 14 -18.61 7.26 -0.43
CA VAL A 14 -19.58 8.13 0.25
C VAL A 14 -20.48 8.85 -0.75
N GLY A 15 -19.92 9.33 -1.86
CA GLY A 15 -20.68 9.94 -2.95
C GLY A 15 -21.63 8.94 -3.61
N VAL A 16 -21.15 7.73 -3.90
CA VAL A 16 -21.99 6.66 -4.47
C VAL A 16 -23.11 6.28 -3.51
N SER A 17 -22.84 6.11 -2.21
CA SER A 17 -23.89 5.81 -1.24
C SER A 17 -24.90 6.95 -1.12
N ALA A 18 -24.47 8.21 -1.15
CA ALA A 18 -25.36 9.36 -1.12
C ALA A 18 -26.26 9.40 -2.37
N ILE A 19 -25.71 9.14 -3.56
CA ILE A 19 -26.49 9.06 -4.81
C ILE A 19 -27.52 7.94 -4.72
N VAL A 20 -27.15 6.75 -4.24
CA VAL A 20 -28.09 5.63 -4.07
C VAL A 20 -29.21 6.00 -3.10
N VAL A 21 -28.90 6.60 -1.95
CA VAL A 21 -29.90 7.02 -0.96
C VAL A 21 -30.84 8.08 -1.53
N VAL A 22 -30.30 9.11 -2.20
CA VAL A 22 -31.11 10.16 -2.85
C VAL A 22 -32.00 9.56 -3.93
N LEU A 23 -31.47 8.69 -4.80
CA LEU A 23 -32.23 8.01 -5.83
C LEU A 23 -33.34 7.15 -5.23
N THR A 24 -33.06 6.43 -4.14
CA THR A 24 -34.04 5.60 -3.42
C THR A 24 -35.16 6.46 -2.83
N LEU A 25 -34.81 7.57 -2.17
CA LEU A 25 -35.79 8.52 -1.63
C LEU A 25 -36.62 9.15 -2.76
N LEU A 26 -35.99 9.52 -3.87
CA LEU A 26 -36.65 10.13 -5.01
C LEU A 26 -37.64 9.14 -5.66
N LEU A 27 -37.29 7.85 -5.73
CA LEU A 27 -38.19 6.78 -6.15
C LEU A 27 -39.31 6.48 -5.14
N LEU A 28 -39.07 6.68 -3.84
CA LEU A 28 -40.08 6.45 -2.80
C LEU A 28 -41.14 7.56 -2.78
N TYR A 29 -40.70 8.82 -2.91
CA TYR A 29 -41.54 10.01 -2.74
C TYR A 29 -42.12 10.58 -4.05
N ASN A 30 -41.51 10.33 -5.22
CA ASN A 30 -42.12 10.70 -6.51
C ASN A 30 -42.92 9.53 -7.10
N GLU A 31 -44.23 9.56 -6.86
CA GLU A 31 -45.24 8.69 -7.45
C GLU A 31 -45.11 8.48 -8.98
N PRO A 32 -44.92 9.51 -9.84
CA PRO A 32 -44.82 9.31 -11.28
C PRO A 32 -43.53 8.59 -11.69
N LEU A 33 -42.44 8.88 -10.98
CA LEU A 33 -41.12 8.30 -11.23
C LEU A 33 -41.07 6.85 -10.75
N ARG A 34 -41.76 6.55 -9.65
CA ARG A 34 -42.01 5.19 -9.18
C ARG A 34 -42.78 4.39 -10.22
N ARG A 35 -43.88 4.90 -10.79
CA ARG A 35 -44.61 4.13 -11.81
C ARG A 35 -43.78 3.93 -13.08
N ALA A 36 -43.14 4.98 -13.58
CA ALA A 36 -42.33 4.90 -14.79
C ALA A 36 -41.12 3.95 -14.70
N ILE A 37 -40.53 3.76 -13.51
CA ILE A 37 -39.33 2.92 -13.32
C ILE A 37 -39.66 1.60 -12.61
N LEU A 38 -40.42 1.62 -11.51
CA LEU A 38 -40.68 0.42 -10.71
C LEU A 38 -41.64 -0.55 -11.40
N GLU A 39 -42.66 -0.09 -12.13
CA GLU A 39 -43.58 -0.99 -12.84
C GLU A 39 -42.87 -1.83 -13.92
N PRO A 40 -42.09 -1.26 -14.85
CA PRO A 40 -41.38 -2.07 -15.84
C PRO A 40 -40.31 -2.95 -15.19
N VAL A 41 -39.63 -2.48 -14.13
CA VAL A 41 -38.64 -3.29 -13.41
C VAL A 41 -39.29 -4.47 -12.69
N THR A 42 -40.42 -4.26 -12.01
CA THR A 42 -41.15 -5.35 -11.32
C THR A 42 -41.72 -6.35 -12.31
N TRP A 43 -42.22 -5.88 -13.46
CA TRP A 43 -42.65 -6.76 -14.56
C TRP A 43 -41.48 -7.60 -15.09
N MET A 44 -40.34 -6.97 -15.38
CA MET A 44 -39.13 -7.66 -15.85
C MET A 44 -38.60 -8.67 -14.82
N ILE A 45 -38.61 -8.33 -13.53
CA ILE A 45 -38.21 -9.26 -12.46
C ILE A 45 -39.17 -10.45 -12.40
N ASN A 46 -40.47 -10.21 -12.49
CA ASN A 46 -41.46 -11.30 -12.49
C ASN A 46 -41.35 -12.18 -13.74
N ASP A 47 -41.06 -11.60 -14.89
CA ASP A 47 -40.85 -12.33 -16.14
C ASP A 47 -39.60 -13.22 -16.03
N ILE A 48 -38.48 -12.63 -15.60
CA ILE A 48 -37.24 -13.36 -15.28
C ILE A 48 -37.50 -14.49 -14.28
N ARG A 49 -38.26 -14.22 -13.20
CA ARG A 49 -38.60 -15.23 -12.19
C ARG A 49 -39.44 -16.37 -12.78
N ARG A 50 -40.39 -16.08 -13.67
CA ARG A 50 -41.17 -17.12 -14.37
C ARG A 50 -40.29 -17.94 -15.30
N SER A 51 -39.44 -17.29 -16.09
CA SER A 51 -38.49 -17.98 -16.97
C SER A 51 -37.51 -18.85 -16.18
N LEU A 52 -37.01 -18.37 -15.03
CA LEU A 52 -36.12 -19.13 -14.14
C LEU A 52 -36.85 -20.28 -13.42
N GLY A 53 -38.11 -20.09 -13.05
CA GLY A 53 -38.92 -21.12 -12.38
C GLY A 53 -39.29 -22.29 -13.28
N ALA A 54 -39.34 -22.07 -14.60
CA ALA A 54 -39.53 -23.12 -15.60
C ALA A 54 -38.25 -23.91 -15.91
N LEU A 55 -37.08 -23.47 -15.42
CA LEU A 55 -35.82 -24.16 -15.66
C LEU A 55 -35.64 -25.35 -14.69
N PRO A 56 -35.11 -26.49 -15.17
CA PRO A 56 -34.73 -27.60 -14.30
C PRO A 56 -33.75 -27.12 -13.24
N GLN A 57 -33.90 -27.61 -12.00
CA GLN A 57 -33.05 -27.23 -10.88
C GLN A 57 -31.55 -27.41 -11.18
N ALA A 58 -31.19 -28.44 -11.94
CA ALA A 58 -29.82 -28.68 -12.40
C ALA A 58 -29.25 -27.52 -13.25
N LEU A 59 -30.11 -26.86 -14.05
CA LEU A 59 -29.72 -25.76 -14.93
C LEU A 59 -29.52 -24.46 -14.15
N LEU A 60 -30.32 -24.23 -13.10
CA LEU A 60 -30.10 -23.12 -12.16
C LEU A 60 -28.76 -23.27 -11.41
N TRP A 61 -28.43 -24.50 -10.97
CA TRP A 61 -27.12 -24.79 -10.39
C TRP A 61 -25.98 -24.61 -11.39
N ALA A 62 -26.17 -25.04 -12.64
CA ALA A 62 -25.18 -24.85 -13.70
C ALA A 62 -24.90 -23.37 -13.96
N ILE A 63 -25.94 -22.52 -14.01
CA ILE A 63 -25.79 -21.07 -14.15
C ILE A 63 -25.05 -20.48 -12.94
N GLY A 64 -25.43 -20.88 -11.72
CA GLY A 64 -24.77 -20.42 -10.50
C GLY A 64 -23.28 -20.79 -10.45
N LEU A 65 -22.94 -22.03 -10.81
CA LEU A 65 -21.56 -22.51 -10.91
C LEU A 65 -20.80 -21.78 -12.02
N LEU A 66 -21.43 -21.51 -13.15
CA LEU A 66 -20.83 -20.78 -14.27
C LEU A 66 -20.50 -19.34 -13.85
N ILE A 67 -21.43 -18.63 -13.21
CA ILE A 67 -21.17 -17.28 -12.66
C ILE A 67 -20.05 -17.34 -11.62
N GLY A 68 -20.09 -18.30 -10.69
CA GLY A 68 -19.06 -18.49 -9.67
C GLY A 68 -17.68 -18.73 -10.28
N SER A 69 -17.60 -19.58 -11.30
CA SER A 69 -16.36 -19.87 -12.03
C SER A 69 -15.81 -18.64 -12.77
N VAL A 70 -16.67 -17.84 -13.40
CA VAL A 70 -16.26 -16.59 -14.05
C VAL A 70 -15.70 -15.60 -13.04
N VAL A 71 -16.37 -15.42 -11.89
CA VAL A 71 -15.87 -14.56 -10.80
C VAL A 71 -14.53 -15.07 -10.28
N LEU A 72 -14.39 -16.38 -10.09
CA LEU A 72 -13.16 -17.01 -9.64
C LEU A 72 -12.03 -16.81 -10.65
N VAL A 73 -12.29 -17.00 -11.95
CA VAL A 73 -11.31 -16.77 -13.03
C VAL A 73 -10.93 -15.29 -13.13
N VAL A 74 -11.88 -14.36 -12.98
CA VAL A 74 -11.59 -12.92 -12.97
C VAL A 74 -10.76 -12.53 -11.74
N SER A 75 -11.10 -13.07 -10.56
CA SER A 75 -10.35 -12.86 -9.32
C SER A 75 -8.93 -13.44 -9.42
N TRP A 76 -8.81 -14.67 -9.93
CA TRP A 76 -7.55 -15.33 -10.20
C TRP A 76 -6.71 -14.55 -11.21
N LYS A 77 -7.30 -14.10 -12.33
CA LYS A 77 -6.64 -13.22 -13.29
C LYS A 77 -6.20 -11.91 -12.66
N ARG A 78 -6.96 -11.31 -11.74
CA ARG A 78 -6.53 -10.10 -11.01
C ARG A 78 -5.33 -10.40 -10.11
N VAL A 79 -5.36 -11.51 -9.37
CA VAL A 79 -4.24 -11.94 -8.52
C VAL A 79 -3.00 -12.25 -9.36
N LEU A 80 -3.14 -13.02 -10.44
CA LEU A 80 -2.03 -13.30 -11.37
C LEU A 80 -1.56 -12.05 -12.12
N SER A 81 -2.45 -11.12 -12.47
CA SER A 81 -2.06 -9.84 -13.07
C SER A 81 -1.37 -8.91 -12.08
N GLY A 82 -1.64 -9.07 -10.77
CA GLY A 82 -0.87 -8.45 -9.70
C GLY A 82 0.51 -9.08 -9.52
N PHE A 83 0.65 -10.36 -9.90
CA PHE A 83 1.92 -11.10 -10.01
C PHE A 83 2.62 -10.91 -11.34
N ARG A 84 1.95 -10.35 -12.35
CA ARG A 84 2.62 -9.87 -13.57
C ARG A 84 3.49 -8.74 -13.09
N SER A 85 4.77 -9.07 -12.88
CA SER A 85 5.84 -8.19 -12.52
C SER A 85 5.53 -6.86 -13.15
N LYS A 86 5.11 -5.90 -12.32
CA LYS A 86 5.20 -4.50 -12.68
C LYS A 86 6.56 -4.42 -13.34
N PRO A 87 6.69 -4.09 -14.65
CA PRO A 87 8.01 -3.92 -15.23
C PRO A 87 8.70 -3.07 -14.21
N GLU A 88 9.77 -3.62 -13.64
CA GLU A 88 10.52 -2.97 -12.61
C GLU A 88 10.91 -1.69 -13.30
N HIS A 89 10.12 -0.62 -13.07
CA HIS A 89 10.44 0.70 -13.54
C HIS A 89 11.86 0.78 -13.10
N PRO A 90 12.84 0.90 -14.04
CA PRO A 90 14.23 0.94 -13.64
C PRO A 90 14.19 1.99 -12.57
N ARG A 91 14.36 1.55 -11.32
CA ARG A 91 14.51 2.48 -10.23
C ARG A 91 15.83 3.00 -10.66
N TRP A 92 15.78 4.10 -11.40
CA TRP A 92 16.85 5.05 -11.44
C TRP A 92 17.04 5.30 -9.96
N SER A 93 17.92 4.49 -9.34
CA SER A 93 19.12 4.99 -8.74
C SER A 93 19.74 5.98 -9.71
N ALA A 94 19.04 7.11 -9.91
CA ALA A 94 19.66 8.37 -9.74
C ALA A 94 20.29 8.24 -8.35
N VAL A 95 21.53 7.75 -8.37
CA VAL A 95 22.57 8.21 -7.49
C VAL A 95 22.47 9.71 -7.64
N ARG A 96 21.58 10.31 -6.83
CA ARG A 96 21.49 11.75 -6.75
C ARG A 96 22.89 12.14 -6.31
N PRO A 97 23.59 13.01 -7.05
CA PRO A 97 24.84 13.56 -6.56
C PRO A 97 24.57 14.06 -5.15
N CYS A 98 25.53 13.85 -4.24
CA CYS A 98 25.53 14.36 -2.87
C CYS A 98 25.50 15.90 -2.91
N ASN A 99 24.36 16.47 -3.26
CA ASN A 99 24.11 17.90 -3.27
C ASN A 99 23.45 18.26 -1.94
N ALA A 100 23.60 19.51 -1.50
CA ALA A 100 22.97 20.08 -0.30
C ALA A 100 21.47 19.73 -0.14
N ASN A 101 20.79 19.44 -1.26
CA ASN A 101 19.42 18.94 -1.33
C ASN A 101 19.18 17.59 -0.61
N ALA A 102 20.18 16.70 -0.55
CA ALA A 102 20.08 15.42 0.16
C ALA A 102 20.06 15.62 1.68
N ILE A 103 20.95 16.49 2.18
CA ILE A 103 20.99 16.88 3.60
C ILE A 103 19.69 17.61 3.99
N ALA A 104 19.25 18.56 3.17
CA ALA A 104 17.97 19.26 3.39
C ALA A 104 16.74 18.33 3.32
N SER A 105 16.82 17.23 2.56
CA SER A 105 15.78 16.19 2.55
C SER A 105 15.81 15.36 3.82
N LEU A 106 17.01 14.97 4.28
CA LEU A 106 17.19 14.19 5.50
C LEU A 106 16.73 14.97 6.73
N ALA A 107 17.07 16.27 6.82
CA ALA A 107 16.61 17.16 7.88
C ALA A 107 15.07 17.25 7.93
N ARG A 108 14.42 17.44 6.78
CA ARG A 108 12.94 17.44 6.69
C ARG A 108 12.32 16.10 7.10
N ASP A 109 12.97 14.99 6.77
CA ASP A 109 12.51 13.68 7.20
C ASP A 109 12.74 13.48 8.71
N LEU A 110 13.84 14.01 9.27
CA LEU A 110 14.12 14.00 10.71
C LEU A 110 13.02 14.71 11.50
N ASP A 111 12.62 15.92 11.08
CA ASP A 111 11.51 16.66 11.72
C ASP A 111 10.20 15.87 11.71
N ARG A 112 9.94 15.16 10.60
CA ARG A 112 8.71 14.37 10.41
C ARG A 112 8.76 13.00 11.08
N SER A 113 9.95 12.50 11.38
CA SER A 113 10.21 11.15 11.87
C SER A 113 9.46 10.83 13.17
N ARG A 114 9.26 11.85 14.04
CA ARG A 114 8.54 11.71 15.32
C ARG A 114 7.09 11.24 15.14
N LYS A 115 6.44 11.66 14.06
CA LYS A 115 5.02 11.35 13.77
C LYS A 115 4.83 10.36 12.62
N ARG A 116 5.80 10.21 11.71
CA ARG A 116 5.64 9.43 10.47
C ARG A 116 6.61 8.26 10.38
N HIS A 117 6.07 7.04 10.35
CA HIS A 117 6.86 5.81 10.15
C HIS A 117 7.65 5.80 8.84
N VAL A 118 7.04 6.26 7.74
CA VAL A 118 7.69 6.30 6.42
C VAL A 118 8.96 7.17 6.45
N SER A 119 8.95 8.28 7.18
CA SER A 119 10.13 9.14 7.31
C SER A 119 11.24 8.45 8.11
N ARG A 120 10.91 7.71 9.18
CA ARG A 120 11.90 6.88 9.91
C ARG A 120 12.55 5.84 9.01
N VAL A 121 11.74 5.11 8.23
CA VAL A 121 12.24 4.10 7.28
C VAL A 121 13.13 4.73 6.21
N ARG A 122 12.79 5.92 5.69
CA ARG A 122 13.64 6.64 4.74
C ARG A 122 14.98 7.01 5.36
N ILE A 123 14.99 7.61 6.54
CA ILE A 123 16.23 8.01 7.23
C ILE A 123 17.14 6.80 7.41
N VAL A 124 16.61 5.70 7.96
CA VAL A 124 17.40 4.47 8.17
C VAL A 124 17.95 3.94 6.85
N ARG A 125 17.14 3.94 5.78
CA ARG A 125 17.58 3.49 4.46
C ARG A 125 18.72 4.34 3.90
N GLU A 126 18.59 5.66 3.94
CA GLU A 126 19.62 6.59 3.45
C GLU A 126 20.91 6.45 4.27
N LEU A 127 20.79 6.39 5.61
CA LEU A 127 21.93 6.16 6.50
C LEU A 127 22.60 4.81 6.25
N SER A 128 21.84 3.74 6.00
CA SER A 128 22.42 2.44 5.64
C SER A 128 23.18 2.48 4.32
N ILE A 129 22.68 3.21 3.31
CA ILE A 129 23.37 3.34 2.02
C ILE A 129 24.70 4.08 2.21
N LEU A 130 24.69 5.17 3.00
CA LEU A 130 25.90 5.92 3.33
C LEU A 130 26.88 5.07 4.15
N ALA A 131 26.39 4.34 5.16
CA ALA A 131 27.20 3.44 5.97
C ALA A 131 27.90 2.39 5.10
N VAL A 132 27.18 1.71 4.21
CA VAL A 132 27.79 0.72 3.28
C VAL A 132 28.87 1.35 2.41
N ARG A 133 28.64 2.57 1.88
CA ARG A 133 29.65 3.26 1.07
C ARG A 133 30.88 3.64 1.88
N LEU A 134 30.68 4.11 3.12
CA LEU A 134 31.77 4.48 4.01
C LEU A 134 32.58 3.25 4.45
N ILE A 135 31.93 2.12 4.75
CA ILE A 135 32.61 0.85 5.05
C ILE A 135 33.43 0.40 3.85
N ALA A 136 32.82 0.34 2.66
CA ALA A 136 33.49 -0.06 1.43
C ALA A 136 34.71 0.83 1.15
N GLN A 137 34.58 2.14 1.34
CA GLN A 137 35.67 3.09 1.15
C GLN A 137 36.78 2.96 2.21
N ARG A 138 36.42 2.73 3.47
CA ARG A 138 37.39 2.62 4.58
C ARG A 138 38.16 1.30 4.55
N GLU A 139 37.48 0.20 4.26
CA GLU A 139 38.04 -1.16 4.35
C GLU A 139 38.50 -1.70 2.98
N GLY A 140 38.29 -0.94 1.90
CA GLY A 140 38.67 -1.35 0.54
C GLY A 140 37.82 -2.51 0.00
N LEU A 141 36.64 -2.73 0.58
CA LEU A 141 35.75 -3.85 0.27
C LEU A 141 34.80 -3.51 -0.89
N SER A 142 34.26 -4.55 -1.52
CA SER A 142 33.13 -4.37 -2.43
C SER A 142 31.88 -3.90 -1.68
N LEU A 143 30.94 -3.25 -2.40
CA LEU A 143 29.68 -2.80 -1.81
C LEU A 143 28.82 -3.95 -1.26
N GLU A 144 28.99 -5.16 -1.80
CA GLU A 144 28.24 -6.35 -1.39
C GLU A 144 28.80 -6.95 -0.10
N GLU A 145 30.12 -7.01 0.05
CA GLU A 145 30.80 -7.38 1.29
C GLU A 145 30.51 -6.38 2.41
N ALA A 146 30.63 -5.08 2.13
CA ALA A 146 30.29 -4.02 3.09
C ALA A 146 28.82 -4.07 3.53
N ARG A 147 27.90 -4.43 2.62
CA ARG A 147 26.49 -4.67 2.96
C ARG A 147 26.35 -5.91 3.85
N THR A 148 27.10 -6.97 3.56
CA THR A 148 27.10 -8.19 4.37
C THR A 148 27.62 -7.93 5.77
N LEU A 149 28.68 -7.14 5.93
CA LEU A 149 29.22 -6.69 7.22
C LEU A 149 28.22 -5.87 8.04
N LEU A 150 27.53 -4.93 7.38
CA LEU A 150 26.50 -4.12 8.05
C LEU A 150 25.31 -5.00 8.50
N ASN A 151 24.90 -5.96 7.67
CA ASN A 151 23.77 -6.84 7.96
C ASN A 151 24.10 -7.96 8.96
N SER A 152 25.36 -8.44 8.97
CA SER A 152 25.84 -9.44 9.93
C SER A 152 25.90 -8.88 11.35
N GLY A 153 25.94 -7.54 11.48
CA GLY A 153 26.07 -6.82 12.74
C GLY A 153 27.49 -6.86 13.29
N GLN A 154 28.48 -7.24 12.47
CA GLN A 154 29.90 -7.17 12.83
C GLN A 154 30.41 -5.72 12.86
N TRP A 155 29.75 -4.84 12.11
CA TRP A 155 30.00 -3.40 12.09
C TRP A 155 28.71 -2.64 12.45
N PRO A 156 28.75 -1.54 13.22
CA PRO A 156 29.90 -0.88 13.85
C PRO A 156 30.19 -1.34 15.29
N ASP A 157 31.29 -0.86 15.87
CA ASP A 157 31.73 -1.14 17.25
C ASP A 157 30.72 -0.61 18.29
N ASP A 158 30.06 0.52 18.02
CA ASP A 158 29.04 1.07 18.91
C ASP A 158 27.78 0.15 18.94
N PRO A 159 27.46 -0.46 20.10
CA PRO A 159 26.32 -1.36 20.23
C PRO A 159 24.97 -0.67 19.99
N ARG A 160 24.85 0.64 20.22
CA ARG A 160 23.61 1.40 19.97
C ARG A 160 23.37 1.59 18.48
N VAL A 161 24.42 1.92 17.73
CA VAL A 161 24.36 2.06 16.28
C VAL A 161 24.13 0.70 15.62
N ARG A 162 24.74 -0.36 16.15
CA ARG A 162 24.48 -1.74 15.71
C ARG A 162 23.01 -2.14 15.89
N ARG A 163 22.41 -1.86 17.05
CA ARG A 163 20.97 -2.10 17.29
C ARG A 163 20.06 -1.31 16.35
N PHE A 164 20.44 -0.07 16.03
CA PHE A 164 19.69 0.77 15.10
C PHE A 164 19.60 0.11 13.71
N PHE A 165 20.71 -0.39 13.17
CA PHE A 165 20.74 -1.07 11.88
C PHE A 165 20.19 -2.51 11.93
N ALA A 166 20.32 -3.21 13.06
CA ALA A 166 19.82 -4.57 13.26
C ALA A 166 18.28 -4.67 13.21
N SER A 167 17.55 -3.59 13.47
CA SER A 167 16.07 -3.55 13.39
C SER A 167 15.48 -4.00 12.04
N ARG A 168 16.31 -4.13 11.00
CA ARG A 168 15.95 -4.65 9.68
C ARG A 168 16.08 -6.17 9.54
N ARG A 169 16.84 -6.84 10.42
CA ARG A 169 17.19 -8.27 10.34
C ARG A 169 16.01 -9.19 10.65
N ASP A 170 15.14 -8.79 11.57
CA ASP A 170 14.11 -9.68 12.13
C ASP A 170 12.83 -9.80 11.27
N GLY A 171 12.84 -9.35 10.01
CA GLY A 171 11.64 -9.35 9.17
C GLY A 171 10.48 -8.49 9.69
N GLN A 172 10.67 -7.81 10.82
CA GLN A 172 9.72 -6.85 11.36
C GLN A 172 9.57 -5.71 10.35
N ARG A 173 8.32 -5.41 9.98
CA ARG A 173 7.98 -4.33 9.04
C ARG A 173 8.24 -2.96 9.69
N GLY A 174 9.52 -2.59 9.71
CA GLY A 174 10.01 -1.24 9.94
C GLY A 174 10.48 -0.94 11.36
N VAL A 175 11.11 0.24 11.50
CA VAL A 175 11.82 0.63 12.73
C VAL A 175 10.83 1.06 13.82
N PRO A 176 10.89 0.41 15.02
CA PRO A 176 10.07 0.80 16.16
C PRO A 176 10.28 2.28 16.49
N ARG A 177 9.18 2.96 16.87
CA ARG A 177 9.24 4.41 17.10
C ARG A 177 10.18 4.78 18.25
N GLN A 178 10.15 4.01 19.33
CA GLN A 178 10.96 4.28 20.54
C GLN A 178 12.45 4.09 20.24
N SER A 179 12.86 2.94 19.69
CA SER A 179 14.26 2.67 19.36
C SER A 179 14.86 3.70 18.39
N PHE A 180 14.07 4.18 17.41
CA PHE A 180 14.51 5.26 16.52
C PHE A 180 14.73 6.58 17.28
N LEU A 181 13.79 6.96 18.15
CA LEU A 181 13.89 8.22 18.89
C LEU A 181 15.02 8.19 19.93
N GLU A 182 15.24 7.05 20.59
CA GLU A 182 16.36 6.83 21.50
C GLU A 182 17.71 6.95 20.79
N ALA A 183 17.84 6.35 19.61
CA ALA A 183 19.05 6.47 18.79
C ALA A 183 19.31 7.93 18.38
N VAL A 184 18.28 8.65 17.92
CA VAL A 184 18.40 10.07 17.54
C VAL A 184 18.76 10.94 18.74
N ALA A 185 18.12 10.73 19.89
CA ALA A 185 18.41 11.49 21.11
C ALA A 185 19.85 11.26 21.58
N TYR A 186 20.34 10.03 21.50
CA TYR A 186 21.73 9.72 21.83
C TYR A 186 22.72 10.43 20.91
N THR A 187 22.48 10.41 19.59
CA THR A 187 23.35 11.07 18.60
C THR A 187 23.31 12.59 18.60
N LEU A 188 22.30 13.21 19.22
CA LEU A 188 22.23 14.67 19.37
C LEU A 188 22.86 15.15 20.69
N ALA A 189 23.10 14.23 21.63
CA ALA A 189 23.67 14.54 22.94
C ALA A 189 25.20 14.39 22.99
N HIS A 190 25.81 13.78 21.97
CA HIS A 190 27.24 13.55 21.81
C HIS A 190 27.68 14.05 20.43
#